data_AF-A0A4V2SB89-F1
#
_entry.id   AF-A0A4V2SB89-F1
#
_cell.length_a   1.000
_cell.length_b   1.000
_cell.length_c   1.000
_cell.angle_alpha   90.00
_cell.angle_beta   90.00
_cell.angle_gamma   90.00
#
_symmetry.space_group_name_H-M   'P 1'
#
loop_
_entity.id
_entity.type
_entity.pdbx_description
1 polymer ?
#
loop_
_entity_poly.entity_id
_entity_poly.type
_entity_poly.pdbx_seq_one_letter_code
_entity_poly.pdbx_strand_id
1 'polypeptide(L)'
;MKTFILEKIVQTPLKKILDVVDFKEMDWIWINREIYIDILYNLALEKEFDEAELERFLNKIEEKEMIQALIKPFEKEGYIPIDQNLFSNFEKGYRLTEDIETTIFIKEKYYRKLSIRQMRDYNWILQAMAIDTYLRMGLEYKNLKETYEELYMENTRMIEDILRVGEYTFQAGLWRFEKKTEELYFYKLGEFHKIWAEGEVSSKFEELMKRY
;
A
#
# COMPACT_ATOMS: atom_id res chain seq x y z
N MET A 1 -19.33 -21.33 16.63
CA MET A 1 -19.22 -19.89 16.91
C MET A 1 -18.37 -19.17 15.87
N LYS A 2 -17.03 -19.27 15.90
CA LYS A 2 -16.12 -18.54 14.98
C LYS A 2 -16.54 -18.59 13.50
N THR A 3 -16.71 -19.79 12.93
CA THR A 3 -17.14 -19.97 11.53
C THR A 3 -18.47 -19.28 11.23
N PHE A 4 -19.45 -19.42 12.11
CA PHE A 4 -20.76 -18.80 11.96
C PHE A 4 -20.68 -17.26 11.94
N ILE A 5 -19.89 -16.66 12.84
CA ILE A 5 -19.70 -15.20 12.90
C ILE A 5 -19.04 -14.70 11.62
N LEU A 6 -17.97 -15.36 11.15
CA LEU A 6 -17.27 -14.97 9.92
C LEU A 6 -18.17 -15.12 8.67
N GLU A 7 -18.97 -16.20 8.59
CA GLU A 7 -19.96 -16.37 7.53
C GLU A 7 -21.02 -15.27 7.56
N LYS A 8 -21.47 -14.89 8.76
CA LYS A 8 -22.44 -13.79 8.94
C LYS A 8 -21.86 -12.47 8.43
N ILE A 9 -20.60 -12.16 8.75
CA ILE A 9 -19.89 -10.98 8.23
C ILE A 9 -19.91 -10.99 6.70
N VAL A 10 -19.46 -12.09 6.08
CA VAL A 10 -19.36 -12.21 4.61
C VAL A 10 -20.71 -12.01 3.89
N GLN A 11 -21.80 -12.46 4.52
CA GLN A 11 -23.16 -12.38 3.95
C GLN A 11 -23.86 -11.05 4.21
N THR A 12 -23.42 -10.30 5.23
CA THR A 12 -24.09 -9.05 5.63
C THR A 12 -23.66 -7.89 4.73
N PRO A 13 -24.60 -7.03 4.27
CA PRO A 13 -24.25 -5.83 3.53
C PRO A 13 -23.36 -4.89 4.36
N LEU A 14 -22.37 -4.28 3.72
CA LEU A 14 -21.40 -3.41 4.41
C LEU A 14 -22.07 -2.26 5.19
N LYS A 15 -23.14 -1.69 4.65
CA LYS A 15 -23.94 -0.65 5.31
C LYS A 15 -24.41 -1.06 6.70
N LYS A 16 -24.82 -2.33 6.83
CA LYS A 16 -25.24 -2.87 8.12
C LYS A 16 -24.05 -3.18 9.02
N ILE A 17 -22.94 -3.68 8.46
CA ILE A 17 -21.71 -3.96 9.23
C ILE A 17 -21.18 -2.69 9.92
N LEU A 18 -21.17 -1.57 9.21
CA LEU A 18 -20.61 -0.31 9.69
C LEU A 18 -21.65 0.67 10.26
N ASP A 19 -22.93 0.28 10.27
CA ASP A 19 -24.07 1.14 10.62
C ASP A 19 -24.07 2.50 9.89
N VAL A 20 -23.89 2.46 8.56
CA VAL A 20 -23.82 3.66 7.70
C VAL A 20 -24.98 3.67 6.70
N VAL A 21 -25.63 4.83 6.55
CA VAL A 21 -26.75 5.04 5.62
C VAL A 21 -26.32 4.93 4.16
N ASP A 22 -25.20 5.58 3.78
CA ASP A 22 -24.58 5.45 2.47
C ASP A 22 -23.06 5.68 2.46
N PHE A 23 -22.41 5.22 1.39
CA PHE A 23 -20.96 5.30 1.19
C PHE A 23 -20.57 6.33 0.11
N LYS A 24 -21.44 7.29 -0.22
CA LYS A 24 -21.17 8.18 -1.37
C LYS A 24 -19.98 9.10 -1.16
N GLU A 25 -19.77 9.53 0.08
CA GLU A 25 -18.70 10.48 0.44
C GLU A 25 -17.53 9.81 1.18
N MET A 26 -17.60 8.49 1.41
CA MET A 26 -16.57 7.74 2.12
C MET A 26 -15.58 7.13 1.13
N ASP A 27 -14.60 7.92 0.70
CA ASP A 27 -13.57 7.46 -0.24
C ASP A 27 -12.66 6.38 0.37
N TRP A 28 -12.54 6.32 1.70
CA TRP A 28 -11.78 5.32 2.43
C TRP A 28 -12.31 5.12 3.85
N ILE A 29 -12.05 3.95 4.41
CA ILE A 29 -12.45 3.52 5.76
C ILE A 29 -11.28 2.75 6.38
N TRP A 30 -10.94 3.06 7.62
CA TRP A 30 -9.93 2.31 8.37
C TRP A 30 -10.61 1.23 9.20
N ILE A 31 -9.99 0.04 9.26
CA ILE A 31 -10.47 -1.12 10.00
C ILE A 31 -9.31 -1.66 10.83
N ASN A 32 -9.52 -1.73 12.14
CA ASN A 32 -8.56 -2.30 13.09
C ASN A 32 -9.31 -3.01 14.23
N ARG A 33 -8.57 -3.50 15.22
CA ARG A 33 -9.14 -4.30 16.31
C ARG A 33 -10.17 -3.57 17.17
N GLU A 34 -10.08 -2.25 17.29
CA GLU A 34 -10.95 -1.45 18.17
C GLU A 34 -12.41 -1.49 17.71
N ILE A 35 -12.63 -1.48 16.40
CA ILE A 35 -13.99 -1.45 15.82
C ILE A 35 -14.61 -2.84 15.64
N TYR A 36 -13.87 -3.91 15.93
CA TYR A 36 -14.40 -5.27 15.74
C TYR A 36 -15.61 -5.54 16.62
N ILE A 37 -15.64 -4.99 17.83
CA ILE A 37 -16.78 -5.15 18.73
C ILE A 37 -18.03 -4.44 18.19
N ASP A 38 -17.89 -3.23 17.66
CA ASP A 38 -18.97 -2.48 17.04
C ASP A 38 -19.54 -3.23 15.83
N ILE A 39 -18.66 -3.82 15.01
CA ILE A 39 -19.07 -4.69 13.91
C ILE A 39 -19.93 -5.85 14.42
N LEU A 40 -19.54 -6.53 15.51
CA LEU A 40 -20.31 -7.65 16.05
C LEU A 40 -21.68 -7.22 16.58
N TYR A 41 -21.76 -6.09 17.27
CA TYR A 41 -23.04 -5.54 17.72
C TYR A 41 -23.96 -5.17 16.55
N ASN A 42 -23.41 -4.56 15.51
CA ASN A 42 -24.15 -4.18 14.30
C ASN A 42 -24.70 -5.39 13.50
N LEU A 43 -24.09 -6.56 13.65
CA LEU A 43 -24.60 -7.80 13.05
C LEU A 43 -25.89 -8.32 13.73
N ALA A 44 -26.27 -7.74 14.88
CA ALA A 44 -27.42 -8.13 15.70
C ALA A 44 -27.36 -9.61 16.13
N LEU A 45 -26.18 -10.04 16.62
CA LEU A 45 -25.88 -11.40 17.06
C LEU A 45 -26.43 -11.75 18.46
N GLU A 46 -27.12 -10.80 19.11
CA GLU A 46 -27.63 -10.91 20.49
C GLU A 46 -28.66 -12.03 20.68
N LYS A 47 -29.24 -12.55 19.59
CA LYS A 47 -30.17 -13.70 19.65
C LYS A 47 -29.44 -15.04 19.64
N GLU A 48 -28.19 -15.05 19.20
CA GLU A 48 -27.40 -16.26 18.99
C GLU A 48 -26.27 -16.44 20.01
N PHE A 49 -25.72 -15.34 20.53
CA PHE A 49 -24.59 -15.35 21.45
C PHE A 49 -24.73 -14.31 22.56
N ASP A 50 -24.27 -14.66 23.76
CA ASP A 50 -24.12 -13.68 24.85
C ASP A 50 -22.84 -12.83 24.71
N GLU A 51 -22.74 -11.76 25.51
CA GLU A 51 -21.60 -10.84 25.48
C GLU A 51 -20.26 -11.55 25.78
N ALA A 52 -20.26 -12.48 26.74
CA ALA A 52 -19.05 -13.24 27.10
C ALA A 52 -18.60 -14.21 26.00
N GLU A 53 -19.51 -14.70 25.16
CA GLU A 53 -19.20 -15.47 23.96
C GLU A 53 -18.58 -14.61 22.86
N LEU A 54 -19.10 -13.40 22.64
CA LEU A 54 -18.55 -12.44 21.69
C LEU A 54 -17.14 -11.97 22.10
N GLU A 55 -16.93 -11.67 23.38
CA GLU A 55 -15.60 -11.37 23.92
C GLU A 55 -14.63 -12.55 23.73
N ARG A 56 -15.09 -13.78 24.00
CA ARG A 56 -14.28 -15.00 23.75
C ARG A 56 -13.93 -15.18 22.28
N PHE A 57 -14.80 -14.78 21.37
CA PHE A 57 -14.49 -14.75 19.94
C PHE A 57 -13.42 -13.69 19.63
N LEU A 58 -13.62 -12.44 20.08
CA LEU A 58 -12.68 -11.33 19.84
C LEU A 58 -11.27 -11.59 20.41
N ASN A 59 -11.18 -12.31 21.52
CA ASN A 59 -9.91 -12.69 22.12
C ASN A 59 -9.18 -13.80 21.34
N LYS A 60 -9.88 -14.57 20.51
CA LYS A 60 -9.34 -15.73 19.78
C LYS A 60 -9.19 -15.52 18.28
N ILE A 61 -9.88 -14.54 17.71
CA ILE A 61 -9.83 -14.25 16.28
C ILE A 61 -8.51 -13.55 15.94
N GLU A 62 -7.83 -14.03 14.91
CA GLU A 62 -6.67 -13.32 14.36
C GLU A 62 -7.16 -12.18 13.47
N GLU A 63 -6.45 -11.06 13.47
CA GLU A 63 -6.81 -9.87 12.68
C GLU A 63 -6.94 -10.22 11.19
N LYS A 64 -5.99 -11.00 10.66
CA LYS A 64 -6.02 -11.49 9.29
C LYS A 64 -7.32 -12.22 8.95
N GLU A 65 -7.85 -13.03 9.85
CA GLU A 65 -9.09 -13.78 9.61
C GLU A 65 -10.32 -12.86 9.61
N MET A 66 -10.35 -11.88 10.50
CA MET A 66 -11.40 -10.86 10.54
C MET A 66 -11.40 -10.01 9.26
N ILE A 67 -10.22 -9.50 8.87
CA ILE A 67 -10.05 -8.75 7.62
C ILE A 67 -10.46 -9.59 6.42
N GLN A 68 -10.05 -10.86 6.34
CA GLN A 68 -10.42 -11.76 5.25
C GLN A 68 -11.95 -11.89 5.09
N ALA A 69 -12.70 -11.94 6.20
CA ALA A 69 -14.15 -11.99 6.17
C ALA A 69 -14.77 -10.65 5.70
N LEU A 70 -14.16 -9.51 6.06
CA LEU A 70 -14.62 -8.18 5.69
C LEU A 70 -14.34 -7.82 4.22
N ILE A 71 -13.31 -8.38 3.60
CA ILE A 71 -12.96 -8.10 2.19
C ILE A 71 -14.17 -8.20 1.25
N LYS A 72 -14.94 -9.29 1.33
CA LYS A 72 -16.07 -9.52 0.43
C LYS A 72 -17.17 -8.43 0.53
N PRO A 73 -17.68 -8.07 1.72
CA PRO A 73 -18.58 -6.94 1.88
C PRO A 73 -18.03 -5.62 1.33
N PHE A 74 -16.73 -5.34 1.54
CA PHE A 74 -16.07 -4.14 1.04
C PHE A 74 -15.93 -4.10 -0.49
N GLU A 75 -15.50 -5.21 -1.10
CA GLU A 75 -15.36 -5.35 -2.56
C GLU A 75 -16.69 -5.15 -3.29
N LYS A 76 -17.80 -5.65 -2.72
CA LYS A 76 -19.15 -5.44 -3.28
C LYS A 76 -19.51 -3.95 -3.38
N GLU A 77 -18.97 -3.13 -2.49
CA GLU A 77 -19.13 -1.68 -2.51
C GLU A 77 -17.99 -0.97 -3.26
N GLY A 78 -17.09 -1.69 -3.92
CA GLY A 78 -16.01 -1.13 -4.73
C GLY A 78 -14.81 -0.62 -3.93
N TYR A 79 -14.60 -1.14 -2.72
CA TYR A 79 -13.39 -0.90 -1.94
C TYR A 79 -12.36 -2.01 -2.15
N ILE A 80 -11.09 -1.65 -2.05
CA ILE A 80 -9.96 -2.57 -2.02
C ILE A 80 -9.18 -2.36 -0.71
N PRO A 81 -8.62 -3.41 -0.10
CA PRO A 81 -7.77 -3.28 1.06
C PRO A 81 -6.37 -2.82 0.66
N ILE A 82 -5.81 -1.86 1.39
CA ILE A 82 -4.41 -1.43 1.29
C ILE A 82 -3.80 -1.29 2.69
N ASP A 83 -2.48 -1.42 2.76
CA ASP A 83 -1.70 -1.24 3.97
C ASP A 83 -1.68 0.23 4.42
N GLN A 84 -1.72 0.48 5.73
CA GLN A 84 -1.74 1.84 6.27
C GLN A 84 -0.46 2.63 5.96
N ASN A 85 0.72 1.98 5.88
CA ASN A 85 1.96 2.66 5.55
C ASN A 85 1.89 3.17 4.12
N LEU A 86 1.46 2.31 3.19
CA LEU A 86 1.21 2.74 1.81
C LEU A 86 0.16 3.86 1.76
N PHE A 87 -0.95 3.75 2.50
CA PHE A 87 -1.98 4.78 2.52
C PHE A 87 -1.49 6.13 3.09
N SER A 88 -0.62 6.12 4.10
CA SER A 88 -0.01 7.34 4.64
C SER A 88 0.89 8.07 3.64
N ASN A 89 1.39 7.37 2.62
CA ASN A 89 2.08 7.98 1.50
C ASN A 89 1.12 8.53 0.45
N PHE A 90 -0.10 7.99 0.38
CA PHE A 90 -1.14 8.52 -0.50
C PHE A 90 -1.79 9.76 0.11
N GLU A 91 -2.36 9.69 1.32
CA GLU A 91 -3.29 10.70 1.80
C GLU A 91 -2.65 11.71 2.77
N LYS A 92 -2.65 12.98 2.36
CA LYS A 92 -2.07 14.06 3.16
C LYS A 92 -2.89 14.27 4.42
N GLY A 93 -2.24 14.14 5.57
CA GLY A 93 -2.87 14.34 6.88
C GLY A 93 -3.35 13.06 7.55
N TYR A 94 -3.31 11.91 6.87
CA TYR A 94 -3.46 10.62 7.54
C TYR A 94 -2.28 10.40 8.49
N ARG A 95 -2.58 10.06 9.74
CA ARG A 95 -1.58 9.74 10.76
C ARG A 95 -1.58 8.23 11.00
N LEU A 96 -0.41 7.62 10.91
CA LEU A 96 -0.23 6.22 11.24
C LEU A 96 -0.53 5.98 12.71
N THR A 97 -1.26 4.90 12.99
CA THR A 97 -1.36 4.31 14.32
C THR A 97 -0.31 3.22 14.41
N GLU A 98 0.80 3.52 15.10
CA GLU A 98 1.97 2.63 15.20
C GLU A 98 1.72 1.43 16.12
N ASP A 99 0.76 1.54 17.02
CA ASP A 99 0.44 0.58 18.08
C ASP A 99 -0.63 -0.44 17.69
N ILE A 100 -1.34 -0.22 16.57
CA ILE A 100 -2.45 -1.08 16.13
C ILE A 100 -2.36 -1.33 14.62
N GLU A 101 -2.35 -2.61 14.24
CA GLU A 101 -2.43 -3.01 12.83
C GLU A 101 -3.77 -2.57 12.24
N THR A 102 -3.68 -1.74 11.20
CA THR A 102 -4.84 -1.09 10.59
C THR A 102 -4.84 -1.34 9.10
N THR A 103 -5.93 -1.90 8.59
CA THR A 103 -6.19 -2.05 7.16
C THR A 103 -7.05 -0.89 6.67
N ILE A 104 -6.64 -0.25 5.58
CA ILE A 104 -7.43 0.80 4.94
C ILE A 104 -8.20 0.19 3.77
N PHE A 105 -9.51 0.26 3.81
CA PHE A 105 -10.36 -0.03 2.67
C PHE A 105 -10.60 1.25 1.89
N ILE A 106 -10.13 1.31 0.65
CA ILE A 106 -10.18 2.50 -0.20
C ILE A 106 -11.01 2.24 -1.45
N LYS A 107 -11.85 3.20 -1.88
CA LYS A 107 -12.58 3.11 -3.15
C LYS A 107 -11.58 2.97 -4.29
N GLU A 108 -11.81 2.01 -5.19
CA GLU A 108 -10.89 1.74 -6.29
C GLU A 108 -10.65 2.98 -7.17
N LYS A 109 -11.69 3.76 -7.45
CA LYS A 109 -11.57 5.02 -8.22
C LYS A 109 -10.68 6.05 -7.51
N TYR A 110 -10.78 6.15 -6.19
CA TYR A 110 -9.99 7.08 -5.40
C TYR A 110 -8.54 6.61 -5.31
N TYR A 111 -8.32 5.32 -5.06
CA TYR A 111 -6.99 4.70 -5.12
C TYR A 111 -6.29 4.98 -6.46
N ARG A 112 -6.95 4.74 -7.60
CA ARG A 112 -6.38 5.05 -8.93
C ARG A 112 -5.95 6.51 -9.07
N LYS A 113 -6.74 7.45 -8.55
CA LYS A 113 -6.39 8.88 -8.54
C LYS A 113 -5.13 9.15 -7.71
N LEU A 114 -5.00 8.50 -6.55
CA LEU A 114 -3.83 8.62 -5.68
C LEU A 114 -2.59 7.98 -6.31
N SER A 115 -2.71 6.80 -6.93
CA SER A 115 -1.61 6.11 -7.63
C SER A 115 -1.09 6.92 -8.81
N ILE A 116 -1.97 7.55 -9.61
CA ILE A 116 -1.54 8.44 -10.72
C ILE A 116 -0.76 9.65 -10.17
N ARG A 117 -1.23 10.24 -9.07
CA ARG A 117 -0.51 11.34 -8.42
C ARG A 117 0.87 10.89 -7.95
N GLN A 118 0.96 9.76 -7.26
CA GLN A 118 2.24 9.22 -6.80
C GLN A 118 3.18 8.88 -7.94
N MET A 119 2.67 8.28 -9.02
CA MET A 119 3.49 7.98 -10.19
C MET A 119 4.18 9.25 -10.71
N ARG A 120 3.46 10.37 -10.78
CA ARG A 120 4.03 11.65 -11.18
C ARG A 120 5.04 12.17 -10.16
N ASP A 121 4.71 12.13 -8.88
CA ASP A 121 5.52 12.74 -7.82
C ASP A 121 6.80 11.92 -7.52
N TYR A 122 6.81 10.61 -7.81
CA TYR A 122 7.93 9.70 -7.53
C TYR A 122 8.52 9.02 -8.78
N ASN A 123 8.15 9.45 -10.00
CA ASN A 123 8.73 8.88 -11.23
C ASN A 123 10.27 8.99 -11.25
N TRP A 124 10.82 10.01 -10.61
CA TRP A 124 12.26 10.20 -10.49
C TRP A 124 12.95 9.01 -9.80
N ILE A 125 12.26 8.28 -8.90
CA ILE A 125 12.81 7.07 -8.29
C ILE A 125 13.09 6.01 -9.36
N LEU A 126 12.13 5.80 -10.27
CA LEU A 126 12.28 4.86 -11.38
C LEU A 126 13.38 5.29 -12.36
N GLN A 127 13.52 6.60 -12.58
CA GLN A 127 14.63 7.15 -13.36
C GLN A 127 15.98 6.91 -12.70
N ALA A 128 16.09 7.11 -11.38
CA ALA A 128 17.31 6.85 -10.61
C ALA A 128 17.70 5.37 -10.67
N MET A 129 16.72 4.48 -10.46
CA MET A 129 16.91 3.04 -10.58
C MET A 129 17.40 2.65 -11.97
N ALA A 130 16.81 3.21 -13.04
CA ALA A 130 17.27 2.95 -14.40
C ALA A 130 18.72 3.42 -14.63
N ILE A 131 19.11 4.60 -14.11
CA ILE A 131 20.48 5.10 -14.20
C ILE A 131 21.47 4.15 -13.50
N ASP A 132 21.15 3.74 -12.27
CA ASP A 132 22.01 2.84 -11.50
C ASP A 132 22.12 1.48 -12.17
N THR A 133 21.01 0.95 -12.68
CA THR A 133 20.99 -0.32 -13.41
C THR A 133 21.85 -0.25 -14.67
N TYR A 134 21.66 0.78 -15.49
CA TYR A 134 22.41 0.97 -16.73
C TYR A 134 23.91 1.16 -16.47
N LEU A 135 24.29 2.01 -15.49
CA LEU A 135 25.69 2.36 -15.28
C LEU A 135 26.47 1.38 -14.41
N ARG A 136 25.79 0.66 -13.51
CA ARG A 136 26.46 -0.04 -12.40
C ARG A 136 26.13 -1.51 -12.30
N MET A 137 25.03 -2.00 -12.87
CA MET A 137 24.65 -3.41 -12.71
C MET A 137 25.29 -4.34 -13.74
N GLY A 138 25.88 -3.81 -14.82
CA GLY A 138 26.58 -4.62 -15.83
C GLY A 138 25.64 -5.49 -16.66
N LEU A 139 24.40 -5.02 -16.85
CA LEU A 139 23.42 -5.67 -17.71
C LEU A 139 23.63 -5.28 -19.18
N GLU A 140 23.30 -6.18 -20.09
CA GLU A 140 23.52 -6.03 -21.54
C GLU A 140 22.45 -5.15 -22.22
N TYR A 141 22.19 -3.95 -21.66
CA TYR A 141 21.34 -2.94 -22.30
C TYR A 141 22.18 -2.00 -23.17
N LYS A 142 21.70 -1.67 -24.37
CA LYS A 142 22.40 -0.80 -25.33
C LYS A 142 22.53 0.62 -24.82
N ASN A 143 21.49 1.10 -24.14
CA ASN A 143 21.39 2.46 -23.62
C ASN A 143 20.40 2.55 -22.44
N LEU A 144 20.37 3.73 -21.80
CA LEU A 144 19.48 4.02 -20.69
C LEU A 144 18.00 3.92 -21.07
N LYS A 145 17.64 4.27 -22.32
CA LYS A 145 16.25 4.23 -22.79
C LYS A 145 15.70 2.81 -22.76
N GLU A 146 16.43 1.86 -23.35
CA GLU A 146 16.08 0.44 -23.33
C GLU A 146 15.96 -0.08 -21.89
N THR A 147 16.91 0.29 -21.02
CA THR A 147 16.87 -0.07 -19.59
C THR A 147 15.59 0.45 -18.90
N TYR A 148 15.24 1.71 -19.13
CA TYR A 148 14.07 2.34 -18.52
C TYR A 148 12.76 1.76 -19.06
N GLU A 149 12.61 1.66 -20.38
CA GLU A 149 11.40 1.16 -21.04
C GLU A 149 11.10 -0.30 -20.69
N GLU A 150 12.13 -1.16 -20.60
CA GLU A 150 11.92 -2.59 -20.33
C GLU A 150 11.71 -2.92 -18.85
N LEU A 151 12.31 -2.17 -17.92
CA LEU A 151 12.30 -2.54 -16.49
C LEU A 151 11.46 -1.61 -15.60
N TYR A 152 11.37 -0.31 -15.94
CA TYR A 152 10.96 0.71 -14.98
C TYR A 152 9.78 1.57 -15.44
N MET A 153 9.60 1.79 -16.74
CA MET A 153 8.58 2.69 -17.27
C MET A 153 7.18 2.30 -16.78
N GLU A 154 6.48 3.28 -16.20
CA GLU A 154 5.11 3.13 -15.69
C GLU A 154 4.95 2.03 -14.62
N ASN A 155 6.04 1.61 -13.98
CA ASN A 155 6.01 0.56 -12.96
C ASN A 155 5.56 1.11 -11.60
N THR A 156 4.25 1.39 -11.48
CA THR A 156 3.66 1.92 -10.24
C THR A 156 3.87 1.00 -9.04
N ARG A 157 3.93 -0.32 -9.26
CA ARG A 157 4.16 -1.30 -8.19
C ARG A 157 5.52 -1.13 -7.52
N MET A 158 6.57 -0.81 -8.28
CA MET A 158 7.89 -0.55 -7.70
C MET A 158 7.88 0.68 -6.79
N ILE A 159 7.18 1.75 -7.20
CA ILE A 159 6.99 2.95 -6.36
C ILE A 159 6.23 2.57 -5.09
N GLU A 160 5.13 1.83 -5.20
CA GLU A 160 4.33 1.39 -4.05
C GLU A 160 5.14 0.53 -3.08
N ASP A 161 5.96 -0.39 -3.59
CA ASP A 161 6.84 -1.22 -2.75
C ASP A 161 7.89 -0.39 -2.02
N ILE A 162 8.56 0.54 -2.70
CA ILE A 162 9.53 1.45 -2.08
C ILE A 162 8.86 2.32 -1.02
N LEU A 163 7.67 2.87 -1.29
CA LEU A 163 6.99 3.74 -0.33
C LEU A 163 6.43 2.97 0.86
N ARG A 164 6.03 1.71 0.66
CA ARG A 164 5.52 0.82 1.72
C ARG A 164 6.64 0.32 2.63
N VAL A 165 7.72 -0.19 2.06
CA VAL A 165 8.79 -0.90 2.80
C VAL A 165 9.97 0.02 3.11
N GLY A 166 10.13 1.10 2.35
CA GLY A 166 11.30 1.98 2.40
C GLY A 166 12.45 1.49 1.53
N GLU A 167 12.35 0.30 0.92
CA GLU A 167 13.41 -0.24 0.08
C GLU A 167 12.90 -1.18 -1.02
N TYR A 168 13.72 -1.34 -2.06
CA TYR A 168 13.48 -2.27 -3.15
C TYR A 168 14.78 -2.94 -3.59
N THR A 169 14.71 -4.24 -3.81
CA THR A 169 15.86 -5.05 -4.24
C THR A 169 15.61 -5.60 -5.63
N PHE A 170 16.60 -5.46 -6.51
CA PHE A 170 16.60 -6.10 -7.82
C PHE A 170 18.00 -6.63 -8.13
N GLN A 171 18.10 -7.96 -8.30
CA GLN A 171 19.37 -8.67 -8.45
C GLN A 171 20.38 -8.27 -7.35
N ALA A 172 21.53 -7.70 -7.73
CA ALA A 172 22.57 -7.24 -6.82
C ALA A 172 22.36 -5.81 -6.29
N GLY A 173 21.33 -5.10 -6.78
CA GLY A 173 21.03 -3.72 -6.43
C GLY A 173 19.99 -3.61 -5.31
N LEU A 174 20.21 -2.67 -4.39
CA LEU A 174 19.29 -2.29 -3.32
C LEU A 174 19.12 -0.77 -3.34
N TRP A 175 17.87 -0.33 -3.42
CA TRP A 175 17.49 1.08 -3.33
C TRP A 175 16.74 1.30 -2.02
N ARG A 176 17.19 2.24 -1.20
CA ARG A 176 16.54 2.64 0.05
C ARG A 176 16.08 4.08 -0.04
N PHE A 177 14.81 4.33 0.23
CA PHE A 177 14.22 5.66 0.17
C PHE A 177 14.03 6.22 1.59
N GLU A 178 14.72 7.31 1.90
CA GLU A 178 14.53 8.03 3.15
C GLU A 178 13.49 9.13 2.96
N LYS A 179 12.27 8.89 3.46
CA LYS A 179 11.13 9.79 3.28
C LYS A 179 11.34 11.15 3.93
N LYS A 180 12.11 11.25 5.02
CA LYS A 180 12.34 12.54 5.71
C LYS A 180 13.22 13.50 4.92
N THR A 181 14.19 12.97 4.19
CA THR A 181 15.13 13.76 3.38
C THR A 181 14.77 13.74 1.89
N GLU A 182 13.82 12.90 1.49
CA GLU A 182 13.42 12.64 0.10
C GLU A 182 14.61 12.19 -0.78
N GLU A 183 15.47 11.36 -0.20
CA GLU A 183 16.68 10.85 -0.84
C GLU A 183 16.58 9.35 -1.12
N LEU A 184 17.10 8.94 -2.28
CA LEU A 184 17.22 7.53 -2.66
C LEU A 184 18.68 7.09 -2.62
N TYR A 185 18.98 6.10 -1.79
CA TYR A 185 20.30 5.54 -1.58
C TYR A 185 20.44 4.24 -2.38
N PHE A 186 21.48 4.14 -3.19
CA PHE A 186 21.78 2.96 -3.98
C PHE A 186 22.99 2.20 -3.44
N TYR A 187 22.80 0.90 -3.26
CA TYR A 187 23.82 -0.07 -2.87
C TYR A 187 23.90 -1.18 -3.92
N LYS A 188 25.10 -1.70 -4.16
CA LYS A 188 25.33 -2.90 -4.99
C LYS A 188 26.17 -3.88 -4.20
N LEU A 189 25.72 -5.13 -4.08
CA LEU A 189 26.40 -6.17 -3.27
C LEU A 189 26.69 -5.70 -1.83
N GLY A 190 25.81 -4.85 -1.27
CA GLY A 190 25.95 -4.27 0.06
C GLY A 190 26.87 -3.05 0.15
N GLU A 191 27.59 -2.69 -0.92
CA GLU A 191 28.43 -1.51 -0.97
C GLU A 191 27.64 -0.28 -1.41
N PHE A 192 27.80 0.82 -0.66
CA PHE A 192 27.18 2.10 -0.99
C PHE A 192 27.83 2.73 -2.23
N HIS A 193 27.02 3.24 -3.14
CA HIS A 193 27.51 3.87 -4.38
C HIS A 193 27.00 5.28 -4.64
N LYS A 194 25.73 5.57 -4.30
CA LYS A 194 25.10 6.81 -4.73
C LYS A 194 23.94 7.22 -3.82
N ILE A 195 23.77 8.53 -3.68
CA ILE A 195 22.55 9.17 -3.19
C ILE A 195 22.00 9.99 -4.34
N TRP A 196 20.69 9.95 -4.46
CA TRP A 196 19.91 10.67 -5.45
C TRP A 196 18.88 11.56 -4.77
N ALA A 197 18.79 12.79 -5.24
CA ALA A 197 17.65 13.67 -5.03
C ALA A 197 16.95 13.92 -6.38
N GLU A 198 15.64 14.19 -6.36
CA GLU A 198 14.81 14.34 -7.57
C GLU A 198 15.47 15.22 -8.64
N GLY A 199 15.86 16.46 -8.30
CA GLY A 199 16.42 17.41 -9.25
C GLY A 199 17.74 16.93 -9.88
N GLU A 200 18.58 16.22 -9.13
CA GLU A 200 19.81 15.63 -9.66
C GLU A 200 19.48 14.51 -10.65
N VAL A 201 18.53 13.64 -10.30
CA VAL A 201 18.12 12.52 -11.13
C VAL A 201 17.54 13.00 -12.44
N SER A 202 16.61 13.96 -12.42
CA SER A 202 15.99 14.47 -13.64
C SER A 202 17.05 15.05 -14.59
N SER A 203 17.99 15.84 -14.08
CA SER A 203 19.09 16.38 -14.87
C SER A 203 19.97 15.27 -15.47
N LYS A 204 20.35 14.28 -14.65
CA LYS A 204 21.22 13.19 -15.10
C LYS A 204 20.55 12.26 -16.09
N PHE A 205 19.27 11.96 -15.87
CA PHE A 205 18.46 11.12 -16.73
C PHE A 205 18.36 11.76 -18.12
N GLU A 206 18.01 13.04 -18.19
CA GLU A 206 17.97 13.78 -19.46
C GLU A 206 19.32 13.82 -20.18
N GLU A 207 20.42 14.02 -19.45
CA GLU A 207 21.77 14.04 -20.02
C GLU A 207 22.09 12.69 -20.69
N LEU A 208 21.80 11.58 -20.01
CA LEU A 208 22.09 10.24 -20.51
C LEU A 208 21.15 9.81 -21.64
N MET A 209 19.88 10.24 -21.61
CA MET A 209 18.91 9.99 -22.67
C MET A 209 19.28 10.68 -23.99
N LYS A 210 20.00 11.82 -23.95
CA LYS A 210 20.44 12.58 -25.13
C LYS A 210 21.72 12.04 -25.78
N ARG A 211 22.41 11.08 -25.15
CA ARG A 211 23.69 10.54 -25.67
C ARG A 211 23.53 9.53 -26.83
N TYR A 212 22.34 9.41 -27.40
CA TYR A 212 22.01 8.48 -28.49
C TYR A 212 21.10 9.13 -29.52
#